data_AF-A0A1E5MGP4-F1
#
_entry.id   AF-A0A1E5MGP4-F1
#
_cell.length_a   1.000
_cell.length_b   1.000
_cell.length_c   1.000
_cell.angle_alpha   90.00
_cell.angle_beta   90.00
_cell.angle_gamma   90.00
#
_symmetry.space_group_name_H-M   'P 1'
#
loop_
_entity.id
_entity.type
_entity.pdbx_description
1 polymer ?
#
loop_
_entity_poly.entity_id
_entity_poly.type
_entity_poly.pdbx_seq_one_letter_code
_entity_poly.pdbx_strand_id
1 'polypeptide(L)'
;MAPAEDGGGRTAPDEGVEMGTVFSEAERAAMQQAADERRATRGLKGAAKRDAEREACTVAIEQLTGFDRTLASRFHLLVTEVAPHLDPKTWYGFPSYARDGKVVTFVQPAAKFGSRYATVGFQQDAALDDGAMWATSYAVVEWTDDVEERLRDLVRRAAGSDPGEDR
;
A
#
# COMPACT_ATOMS: atom_id res chain seq x y z
N MET A 1 -52.92 36.28 36.11
CA MET A 1 -52.93 37.39 35.14
C MET A 1 -51.69 38.24 35.44
N ALA A 2 -50.62 38.01 34.69
CA ALA A 2 -49.37 38.77 34.75
C ALA A 2 -48.99 39.14 33.31
N PRO A 3 -48.62 40.40 33.00
CA PRO A 3 -48.13 40.77 31.69
C PRO A 3 -46.61 41.09 31.67
N ALA A 4 -46.03 40.79 30.51
CA ALA A 4 -44.92 41.43 29.78
C ALA A 4 -43.53 41.65 30.41
N GLU A 5 -42.51 40.99 29.83
CA GLU A 5 -41.18 41.55 29.51
C GLU A 5 -40.78 40.98 28.13
N ASP A 6 -40.83 41.78 27.06
CA ASP A 6 -39.74 42.54 26.41
C ASP A 6 -38.66 41.66 25.75
N GLY A 7 -38.42 41.94 24.46
CA GLY A 7 -37.63 41.11 23.57
C GLY A 7 -36.24 41.66 23.26
N GLY A 8 -35.44 40.83 22.59
CA GLY A 8 -34.29 41.29 21.81
C GLY A 8 -32.93 40.83 22.35
N GLY A 9 -32.56 39.59 22.04
CA GLY A 9 -31.18 39.10 22.15
C GLY A 9 -30.78 38.42 20.85
N ARG A 10 -30.08 39.13 19.98
CA ARG A 10 -29.41 38.57 18.79
C ARG A 10 -28.34 37.58 19.28
N THR A 11 -28.47 36.31 18.93
CA THR A 11 -27.36 35.35 18.96
C THR A 11 -26.99 35.00 17.52
N ALA A 12 -25.76 35.30 17.15
CA ALA A 12 -25.16 34.92 15.87
C ALA A 12 -25.15 33.39 15.71
N PRO A 13 -25.15 32.85 14.48
CA PRO A 13 -24.83 31.45 14.29
C PRO A 13 -23.35 31.23 14.63
N ASP A 14 -23.14 30.35 15.59
CA ASP A 14 -21.87 29.81 16.03
C ASP A 14 -21.23 29.00 14.89
N GLU A 15 -20.01 29.41 14.58
CA GLU A 15 -18.86 28.64 14.11
C GLU A 15 -19.07 27.65 12.94
N GLY A 16 -18.39 27.98 11.84
CA GLY A 16 -18.35 27.18 10.63
C GLY A 16 -17.93 25.75 10.90
N VAL A 17 -18.75 24.82 10.43
CA VAL A 17 -18.32 23.45 10.16
C VAL A 17 -17.20 23.53 9.12
N GLU A 18 -15.95 23.45 9.60
CA GLU A 18 -14.78 23.17 8.78
C GLU A 18 -15.06 21.86 8.03
N MET A 19 -15.44 22.00 6.77
CA MET A 19 -15.56 20.92 5.83
C MET A 19 -14.18 20.29 5.67
N GLY A 20 -13.94 19.19 6.39
CA GLY A 20 -12.75 18.36 6.25
C GLY A 20 -12.66 17.77 4.84
N THR A 21 -12.04 18.50 3.92
CA THR A 21 -11.81 18.04 2.53
C THR A 21 -10.47 18.49 2.00
N VAL A 22 -9.40 18.35 2.79
CA VAL A 22 -8.05 18.68 2.36
C VAL A 22 -7.15 17.49 2.69
N PHE A 23 -6.84 16.67 1.68
CA PHE A 23 -5.91 15.53 1.80
C PHE A 23 -4.66 15.90 2.61
N SER A 24 -4.18 14.99 3.44
CA SER A 24 -2.92 15.13 4.17
C SER A 24 -1.75 15.25 3.20
N GLU A 25 -0.61 15.78 3.68
CA GLU A 25 0.62 15.89 2.87
C GLU A 25 1.08 14.52 2.36
N ALA A 26 0.96 13.48 3.18
CA ALA A 26 1.30 12.11 2.82
C ALA A 26 0.39 11.56 1.70
N GLU A 27 -0.91 11.81 1.77
CA GLU A 27 -1.86 11.41 0.73
C GLU A 27 -1.61 12.16 -0.59
N ARG A 28 -1.34 13.47 -0.52
CA ARG A 28 -0.97 14.26 -1.71
C ARG A 28 0.32 13.77 -2.35
N ALA A 29 1.35 13.47 -1.55
CA ALA A 29 2.61 12.94 -2.03
C ALA A 29 2.42 11.55 -2.68
N ALA A 30 1.60 10.69 -2.09
CA ALA A 30 1.23 9.39 -2.65
C ALA A 30 0.49 9.54 -4.00
N MET A 31 -0.45 10.50 -4.11
CA MET A 31 -1.14 10.79 -5.36
C MET A 31 -0.19 11.32 -6.45
N GLN A 32 0.73 12.22 -6.10
CA GLN A 32 1.73 12.74 -7.01
C GLN A 32 2.66 11.62 -7.50
N GLN A 33 3.14 10.76 -6.60
CA GLN A 33 3.95 9.61 -6.97
C GLN A 33 3.19 8.66 -7.89
N ALA A 34 1.93 8.34 -7.60
CA ALA A 34 1.13 7.52 -8.52
C ALA A 34 0.96 8.17 -9.90
N ALA A 35 0.89 9.50 -9.98
CA ALA A 35 0.86 10.21 -11.26
C ALA A 35 2.21 10.12 -11.99
N ASP A 36 3.33 10.26 -11.28
CA ASP A 36 4.67 10.17 -11.84
C ASP A 36 5.02 8.75 -12.29
N GLU A 37 4.62 7.72 -11.53
CA GLU A 37 4.73 6.31 -11.90
C GLU A 37 4.00 6.02 -13.22
N ARG A 38 2.77 6.54 -13.35
CA ARG A 38 1.98 6.43 -14.58
C ARG A 38 2.62 7.17 -15.76
N ARG A 39 3.27 8.31 -15.50
CA ARG A 39 3.99 9.08 -16.52
C ARG A 39 5.27 8.38 -16.96
N ALA A 40 6.05 7.86 -16.03
CA ALA A 40 7.32 7.17 -16.29
C ALA A 40 7.14 5.90 -17.15
N THR A 41 6.00 5.22 -16.99
CA THR A 41 5.65 4.03 -17.77
C THR A 41 4.78 4.33 -18.99
N ARG A 42 4.43 5.61 -19.24
CA ARG A 42 3.53 5.99 -20.32
C ARG A 42 4.16 5.67 -21.68
N GLY A 43 3.48 4.84 -22.47
CA GLY A 43 3.95 4.44 -23.80
C GLY A 43 4.89 3.23 -23.80
N LEU A 44 5.38 2.79 -22.63
CA LEU A 44 6.09 1.52 -22.50
C LEU A 44 5.08 0.36 -22.52
N LYS A 45 5.50 -0.78 -23.09
CA LYS A 45 4.70 -2.00 -23.19
C LYS A 45 5.57 -3.23 -22.97
N GLY A 46 4.93 -4.34 -22.60
CA GLY A 46 5.58 -5.65 -22.46
C GLY A 46 6.81 -5.60 -21.55
N ALA A 47 7.90 -6.21 -22.01
CA ALA A 47 9.17 -6.29 -21.26
C ALA A 47 9.71 -4.91 -20.85
N ALA A 48 9.73 -3.93 -21.77
CA ALA A 48 10.26 -2.60 -21.48
C ALA A 48 9.50 -1.90 -20.33
N LYS A 49 8.17 -2.12 -20.24
CA LYS A 49 7.39 -1.61 -19.11
C LYS A 49 7.74 -2.33 -17.80
N ARG A 50 7.81 -3.67 -17.84
CA ARG A 50 8.14 -4.48 -16.67
C ARG A 50 9.54 -4.17 -16.13
N ASP A 51 10.51 -3.97 -17.01
CA ASP A 51 11.88 -3.63 -16.61
C ASP A 51 11.93 -2.25 -15.93
N ALA A 52 11.23 -1.26 -16.50
CA ALA A 52 11.11 0.06 -15.88
C ALA A 52 10.37 0.03 -14.53
N GLU A 53 9.28 -0.75 -14.41
CA GLU A 53 8.56 -0.93 -13.15
C GLU A 53 9.40 -1.66 -12.09
N ARG A 54 10.18 -2.67 -12.51
CA ARG A 54 11.10 -3.41 -11.64
C ARG A 54 12.21 -2.51 -11.10
N GLU A 55 12.83 -1.72 -11.98
CA GLU A 55 13.86 -0.75 -11.60
C GLU A 55 13.30 0.28 -10.63
N ALA A 56 12.11 0.83 -10.90
CA ALA A 56 11.45 1.75 -9.97
C ALA A 56 11.19 1.12 -8.60
N CYS A 57 10.83 -0.17 -8.54
CA CYS A 57 10.65 -0.90 -7.29
C CYS A 57 11.97 -1.01 -6.51
N THR A 58 13.07 -1.37 -7.19
CA THR A 58 14.41 -1.42 -6.58
C THR A 58 14.79 -0.06 -6.00
N VAL A 59 14.66 1.02 -6.78
CA VAL A 59 14.97 2.39 -6.34
C VAL A 59 14.11 2.79 -5.14
N ALA A 60 12.82 2.44 -5.13
CA ALA A 60 11.94 2.73 -4.00
C ALA A 60 12.40 2.02 -2.72
N ILE A 61 12.86 0.76 -2.81
CA ILE A 61 13.43 0.02 -1.67
C ILE A 61 14.72 0.68 -1.17
N GLU A 62 15.59 1.12 -2.07
CA GLU A 62 16.87 1.74 -1.72
C GLU A 62 16.73 3.08 -1.00
N GLN A 63 15.66 3.83 -1.29
CA GLN A 63 15.34 5.11 -0.64
C GLN A 63 14.79 4.95 0.78
N LEU A 64 14.36 3.75 1.17
CA LEU A 64 13.90 3.48 2.53
C LEU A 64 15.07 3.46 3.51
N THR A 65 14.77 3.73 4.78
CA THR A 65 15.77 3.72 5.86
C THR A 65 15.27 2.90 7.05
N GLY A 66 16.18 2.57 7.97
CA GLY A 66 15.84 1.81 9.19
C GLY A 66 15.12 0.50 8.90
N PHE A 67 14.12 0.17 9.73
CA PHE A 67 13.39 -1.07 9.60
C PHE A 67 12.52 -1.14 8.33
N ASP A 68 12.03 -0.01 7.81
CA ASP A 68 11.29 0.01 6.54
C ASP A 68 12.14 -0.55 5.39
N ARG A 69 13.44 -0.21 5.35
CA ARG A 69 14.38 -0.77 4.36
C ARG A 69 14.58 -2.26 4.57
N THR A 70 14.84 -2.68 5.82
CA THR A 70 15.05 -4.10 6.15
C THR A 70 13.86 -4.94 5.72
N LEU A 71 12.64 -4.53 6.09
CA LEU A 71 11.41 -5.22 5.71
C LEU A 71 11.27 -5.28 4.19
N ALA A 72 11.38 -4.14 3.50
CA ALA A 72 11.17 -4.08 2.06
C ALA A 72 12.20 -4.89 1.26
N SER A 73 13.49 -4.82 1.62
CA SER A 73 14.54 -5.59 0.95
C SER A 73 14.40 -7.10 1.18
N ARG A 74 14.12 -7.53 2.41
CA ARG A 74 13.95 -8.95 2.72
C ARG A 74 12.68 -9.51 2.08
N PHE A 75 11.59 -8.76 2.14
CA PHE A 75 10.34 -9.14 1.50
C PHE A 75 10.47 -9.22 -0.03
N HIS A 76 11.27 -8.34 -0.64
CA HIS A 76 11.57 -8.41 -2.07
C HIS A 76 12.24 -9.71 -2.50
N LEU A 77 13.26 -10.13 -1.75
CA LEU A 77 13.92 -11.42 -1.99
C LEU A 77 12.93 -12.57 -1.81
N LEU A 78 12.16 -12.56 -0.71
CA LEU A 78 11.15 -13.57 -0.41
C LEU A 78 10.12 -13.72 -1.55
N VAL A 79 9.55 -12.62 -2.04
CA VAL A 79 8.56 -12.68 -3.13
C VAL A 79 9.21 -13.18 -4.42
N THR A 80 10.42 -12.74 -4.73
CA THR A 80 11.15 -13.19 -5.92
C THR A 80 11.44 -14.69 -5.90
N GLU A 81 11.68 -15.26 -4.72
CA GLU A 81 11.91 -16.70 -4.54
C GLU A 81 10.61 -17.51 -4.56
N VAL A 82 9.57 -17.04 -3.88
CA VAL A 82 8.34 -17.81 -3.62
C VAL A 82 7.31 -17.64 -4.73
N ALA A 83 7.26 -16.47 -5.36
CA ALA A 83 6.29 -16.11 -6.38
C ALA A 83 6.96 -15.32 -7.53
N PRO A 84 7.91 -15.93 -8.26
CA PRO A 84 8.68 -15.27 -9.32
C PRO A 84 7.82 -14.77 -10.49
N HIS A 85 6.59 -15.27 -10.62
CA HIS A 85 5.59 -14.84 -11.60
C HIS A 85 4.89 -13.52 -11.24
N LEU A 86 5.14 -12.96 -10.05
CA LEU A 86 4.71 -11.61 -9.72
C LEU A 86 5.74 -10.59 -10.17
N ASP A 87 5.30 -9.61 -10.95
CA ASP A 87 6.13 -8.51 -11.43
C ASP A 87 6.30 -7.45 -10.34
N PRO A 88 7.55 -7.15 -9.91
CA PRO A 88 7.83 -6.03 -9.02
C PRO A 88 7.50 -4.71 -9.71
N LYS A 89 6.85 -3.82 -8.96
CA LYS A 89 6.52 -2.46 -9.38
C LYS A 89 6.40 -1.54 -8.17
N THR A 90 6.20 -0.26 -8.42
CA THR A 90 5.73 0.66 -7.40
C THR A 90 4.23 0.91 -7.52
N TRP A 91 3.60 1.17 -6.38
CA TRP A 91 2.20 1.60 -6.29
C TRP A 91 2.09 2.60 -5.14
N TYR A 92 1.74 3.85 -5.46
CA TYR A 92 1.81 4.95 -4.48
C TYR A 92 3.21 5.10 -3.87
N GLY A 93 4.26 4.77 -4.63
CA GLY A 93 5.65 4.71 -4.20
C GLY A 93 5.94 3.63 -3.16
N PHE A 94 5.10 2.59 -3.04
CA PHE A 94 5.36 1.41 -2.21
C PHE A 94 5.97 0.30 -3.04
N PRO A 95 6.99 -0.41 -2.53
CA PRO A 95 7.42 -1.68 -3.13
C PRO A 95 6.24 -2.64 -3.20
N SER A 96 5.87 -3.05 -4.41
CA SER A 96 4.65 -3.81 -4.70
C SER A 96 4.90 -4.90 -5.73
N TYR A 97 4.06 -5.93 -5.75
CA TYR A 97 4.23 -7.11 -6.59
C TYR A 97 2.90 -7.44 -7.25
N ALA A 98 2.90 -7.57 -8.57
CA ALA A 98 1.70 -7.55 -9.36
C ALA A 98 1.57 -8.75 -10.29
N ARG A 99 0.33 -9.17 -10.52
CA ARG A 99 -0.05 -10.07 -11.61
C ARG A 99 -0.84 -9.29 -12.64
N ASP A 100 -0.44 -9.38 -13.90
CA ASP A 100 -1.11 -8.68 -15.01
C ASP A 100 -1.30 -7.17 -14.73
N GLY A 101 -0.30 -6.56 -14.07
CA GLY A 101 -0.29 -5.15 -13.71
C GLY A 101 -1.15 -4.77 -12.49
N LYS A 102 -1.88 -5.71 -11.89
CA LYS A 102 -2.66 -5.51 -10.66
C LYS A 102 -1.85 -5.96 -9.45
N VAL A 103 -1.77 -5.09 -8.44
CA VAL A 103 -1.01 -5.38 -7.21
C VAL A 103 -1.68 -6.53 -6.46
N VAL A 104 -0.88 -7.50 -6.03
CA VAL A 104 -1.28 -8.64 -5.19
C VAL A 104 -0.82 -8.43 -3.76
N THR A 105 0.46 -8.06 -3.57
CA THR A 105 1.05 -7.79 -2.25
C THR A 105 1.99 -6.60 -2.31
N PHE A 106 2.16 -5.90 -1.19
CA PHE A 106 2.98 -4.69 -1.09
C PHE A 106 3.55 -4.51 0.32
N VAL A 107 4.57 -3.66 0.43
CA VAL A 107 5.11 -3.18 1.71
C VAL A 107 4.76 -1.71 1.84
N GLN A 108 3.98 -1.35 2.87
CA GLN A 108 3.72 0.03 3.25
C GLN A 108 4.77 0.47 4.30
N PRO A 109 5.69 1.39 3.94
CA PRO A 109 6.66 1.92 4.89
C PRO A 109 5.97 2.76 5.97
N ALA A 110 6.38 2.58 7.22
CA ALA A 110 5.84 3.30 8.36
C ALA A 110 6.08 4.81 8.24
N ALA A 111 7.32 5.18 7.88
CA ALA A 111 7.80 6.56 7.86
C ALA A 111 7.01 7.45 6.88
N LYS A 112 6.45 6.86 5.82
CA LYS A 112 5.76 7.58 4.75
C LYS A 112 4.39 8.14 5.17
N PHE A 113 3.73 7.51 6.14
CA PHE A 113 2.41 7.92 6.64
C PHE A 113 2.40 8.22 8.14
N GLY A 114 3.58 8.31 8.78
CA GLY A 114 3.65 8.42 10.24
C GLY A 114 2.98 7.27 10.97
N SER A 115 2.93 6.09 10.34
CA SER A 115 2.32 4.91 10.94
C SER A 115 3.22 4.35 12.04
N ARG A 116 2.62 3.70 13.05
CA ARG A 116 3.38 3.13 14.18
C ARG A 116 4.33 1.99 13.76
N TYR A 117 4.01 1.29 12.68
CA TYR A 117 4.73 0.11 12.22
C TYR A 117 4.66 0.02 10.69
N ALA A 118 5.62 -0.70 10.11
CA ALA A 118 5.61 -1.06 8.71
C ALA A 118 4.60 -2.20 8.51
N THR A 119 4.03 -2.30 7.31
CA THR A 119 2.94 -3.25 7.04
C THR A 119 3.20 -4.02 5.76
N VAL A 120 3.02 -5.34 5.80
CA VAL A 120 2.85 -6.16 4.59
C VAL A 120 1.35 -6.27 4.33
N GLY A 121 0.90 -5.85 3.15
CA GLY A 121 -0.50 -5.85 2.77
C GLY A 121 -0.77 -6.64 1.50
N PHE A 122 -2.01 -7.12 1.39
CA PHE A 122 -2.53 -7.88 0.27
C PHE A 122 -3.75 -7.16 -0.31
N GLN A 123 -3.82 -7.10 -1.64
CA GLN A 123 -4.93 -6.46 -2.37
C GLN A 123 -5.95 -7.51 -2.83
N GLN A 124 -7.08 -7.07 -3.35
CA GLN A 124 -8.21 -7.92 -3.78
C GLN A 124 -7.84 -9.00 -4.82
N ASP A 125 -6.76 -8.82 -5.57
CA ASP A 125 -6.28 -9.81 -6.55
C ASP A 125 -5.41 -10.92 -5.90
N ALA A 126 -5.24 -10.91 -4.57
CA ALA A 126 -4.59 -11.98 -3.81
C ALA A 126 -5.56 -13.13 -3.47
N ALA A 127 -5.14 -14.37 -3.69
CA ALA A 127 -5.89 -15.58 -3.37
C ALA A 127 -5.76 -15.95 -1.87
N LEU A 128 -6.15 -15.03 -0.98
CA LEU A 128 -6.16 -15.23 0.47
C LEU A 128 -7.57 -15.40 1.05
N ASP A 129 -8.60 -15.49 0.21
CA ASP A 129 -9.98 -15.73 0.65
C ASP A 129 -10.06 -16.99 1.53
N ASP A 130 -10.50 -16.83 2.77
CA ASP A 130 -10.59 -17.90 3.76
C ASP A 130 -11.81 -17.68 4.67
N GLY A 131 -12.92 -18.35 4.35
CA GLY A 131 -14.16 -18.27 5.10
C GLY A 131 -14.84 -16.89 5.03
N ALA A 132 -15.53 -16.51 6.11
CA ALA A 132 -16.31 -15.26 6.16
C ALA A 132 -15.45 -14.00 6.44
N MET A 133 -14.21 -14.18 6.91
CA MET A 133 -13.28 -13.10 7.18
C MET A 133 -11.84 -13.63 7.18
N TRP A 134 -10.91 -12.86 6.60
CA TRP A 134 -9.48 -13.15 6.63
C TRP A 134 -8.66 -11.86 6.75
N ALA A 135 -7.42 -11.99 7.20
CA ALA A 135 -6.53 -10.84 7.34
C ALA A 135 -5.90 -10.47 5.99
N THR A 136 -5.96 -9.18 5.66
CA THR A 136 -5.41 -8.61 4.42
C THR A 136 -4.16 -7.77 4.64
N SER A 137 -3.77 -7.55 5.91
CA SER A 137 -2.57 -6.78 6.25
C SER A 137 -1.99 -7.21 7.59
N TYR A 138 -0.67 -7.18 7.69
CA TYR A 138 0.07 -7.58 8.88
C TYR A 138 1.08 -6.50 9.24
N ALA A 139 0.98 -6.01 10.48
CA ALA A 139 2.03 -5.18 11.08
C ALA A 139 3.30 -6.03 11.24
N VAL A 140 4.43 -5.53 10.76
CA VAL A 140 5.74 -6.16 10.93
C VAL A 140 6.63 -5.16 11.65
N VAL A 141 7.12 -5.55 12.81
CA VAL A 141 7.96 -4.69 13.68
C VAL A 141 9.39 -5.21 13.79
N GLU A 142 9.61 -6.47 13.40
CA GLU A 142 10.90 -7.15 13.40
C GLU A 142 10.89 -8.24 12.31
N TRP A 143 12.05 -8.56 11.74
CA TRP A 143 12.23 -9.67 10.81
C TRP A 143 12.91 -10.83 11.54
N THR A 144 12.14 -11.87 11.89
CA THR A 144 12.61 -13.12 12.49
C THR A 144 12.33 -14.29 11.55
N ASP A 145 12.91 -15.45 11.84
CA ASP A 145 12.69 -16.67 11.04
C ASP A 145 11.21 -17.07 11.00
N ASP A 146 10.50 -16.98 12.14
CA ASP A 146 9.05 -17.25 12.22
C ASP A 146 8.22 -16.27 11.37
N VAL A 147 8.61 -14.99 11.35
CA VAL A 147 7.96 -13.97 10.52
C VAL A 147 8.21 -14.26 9.04
N GLU A 148 9.45 -14.60 8.68
CA GLU A 148 9.81 -14.96 7.31
C GLU A 148 9.01 -16.19 6.83
N GLU A 149 8.95 -17.26 7.63
CA GLU A 149 8.18 -18.46 7.29
C GLU A 149 6.70 -18.15 7.08
N ARG A 150 6.10 -17.36 7.98
CA ARG A 150 4.71 -16.94 7.86
C ARG A 150 4.47 -16.10 6.61
N LEU A 151 5.36 -15.16 6.30
CA LEU A 151 5.26 -14.35 5.08
C LEU A 151 5.46 -15.19 3.82
N ARG A 152 6.33 -16.21 3.83
CA ARG A 152 6.47 -17.17 2.72
C ARG A 152 5.17 -17.91 2.46
N ASP A 153 4.49 -18.42 3.49
CA ASP A 153 3.19 -19.08 3.32
C ASP A 153 2.14 -18.12 2.76
N LEU A 154 2.02 -16.93 3.35
CA LEU A 154 1.06 -15.92 2.91
C LEU A 154 1.30 -15.50 1.46
N VAL A 155 2.54 -15.24 1.06
CA VAL A 155 2.88 -14.88 -0.33
C VAL A 155 2.58 -16.02 -1.29
N ARG A 156 2.92 -17.27 -0.92
CA ARG A 156 2.62 -18.44 -1.75
C ARG A 156 1.12 -18.57 -2.02
N ARG A 157 0.31 -18.46 -0.97
CA ARG A 157 -1.16 -18.53 -1.07
C ARG A 157 -1.73 -17.34 -1.83
N ALA A 158 -1.32 -16.14 -1.48
CA ALA A 158 -1.76 -14.90 -2.11
C ALA A 158 -1.48 -14.86 -3.61
N ALA A 159 -0.30 -15.33 -4.01
CA ALA A 159 0.01 -15.50 -5.42
C ALA A 159 -0.87 -16.60 -6.02
N GLY A 160 -1.01 -17.77 -5.39
CA GLY A 160 -1.60 -18.93 -6.06
C GLY A 160 -0.73 -19.41 -7.23
N SER A 161 -1.22 -20.41 -7.96
CA SER A 161 -0.48 -21.06 -9.05
C SER A 161 -0.10 -20.12 -10.20
N ASP A 162 1.01 -20.40 -10.89
CA ASP A 162 1.39 -19.70 -12.10
C ASP A 162 0.33 -19.96 -13.19
N PRO A 163 -0.31 -18.92 -13.77
CA PRO A 163 -1.30 -19.08 -14.84
C PRO A 163 -0.75 -19.74 -16.12
N GLY A 164 0.55 -20.01 -16.21
CA GLY A 164 1.20 -20.81 -17.25
C GLY A 164 1.32 -22.31 -16.96
N GLU A 165 1.04 -22.79 -15.74
CA GLU A 165 1.22 -24.20 -15.35
C GLU A 165 -0.06 -25.05 -15.57
N ASP A 166 -1.23 -24.40 -15.68
CA ASP A 166 -2.54 -25.01 -15.93
C ASP A 166 -2.98 -24.94 -17.42
N ARG A 167 -2.05 -24.74 -18.38
CA ARG A 167 -2.39 -24.57 -19.81
C ARG A 167 -1.64 -25.49 -20.76
#